data_AF-A0AA41MDN5-F1
#
_entry.id   AF-A0AA41MDN5-F1
#
_cell.length_a   1.000
_cell.length_b   1.000
_cell.length_c   1.000
_cell.angle_alpha   90.00
_cell.angle_beta   90.00
_cell.angle_gamma   90.00
#
_symmetry.space_group_name_H-M   'P 1'
#
loop_
_entity.id
_entity.type
_entity.pdbx_description
1 polymer ?
#
loop_
_entity_poly.entity_id
_entity_poly.type
_entity_poly.pdbx_seq_one_letter_code
_entity_poly.pdbx_strand_id
1 'polypeptide(L)'
;MPQYQKELNNSTHLHLADDCMKHFKGYVEKLCGVEQDLAMGSDAEGKKIKDAMKLIPVLLDAAVPPYDKIWVLLLYILLQNGVREENLAKLIQHANVQAFSSLIRNLEQLEGTVTNPGGSGTSIRLERWERREPTYRLSHWTPIIKDMLEDVVEHGLHQKLWPFVSDPAPTSSSQTTVSARFGHWHKNKVGIEAWSGSRLIVYFMGGVAMSKMRAAYEVTRATEGKWEVLINSSHILTPT
;
A
#
# COMPACT_ATOMS: atom_id res chain seq x y z
N MET A 1 36.58 9.47 22.69
CA MET A 1 37.45 8.97 21.60
C MET A 1 36.82 9.32 20.26
N PRO A 2 37.46 10.14 19.41
CA PRO A 2 36.88 10.68 18.15
C PRO A 2 36.50 9.61 17.11
N GLN A 3 37.14 8.44 17.14
CA GLN A 3 36.84 7.33 16.22
C GLN A 3 35.42 6.74 16.39
N TYR A 4 34.84 6.82 17.60
CA TYR A 4 33.48 6.35 17.87
C TYR A 4 32.39 7.39 17.57
N GLN A 5 32.75 8.63 17.19
CA GLN A 5 31.74 9.66 16.89
C GLN A 5 30.92 9.36 15.63
N LYS A 6 31.48 8.65 14.64
CA LYS A 6 30.74 8.19 13.47
C LYS A 6 29.81 7.01 13.77
N GLU A 7 30.20 6.12 14.68
CA GLU A 7 29.31 5.04 15.16
C GLU A 7 28.22 5.57 16.09
N LEU A 8 28.49 6.65 16.82
CA LEU A 8 27.51 7.42 17.59
C LEU A 8 26.42 8.05 16.71
N ASN A 9 26.62 8.23 15.39
CA ASN A 9 25.51 8.65 14.51
C ASN A 9 24.38 7.61 14.46
N ASN A 10 24.63 6.34 14.82
CA ASN A 10 23.58 5.34 15.00
C ASN A 10 22.64 5.67 16.18
N SER A 11 23.03 6.59 17.08
CA SER A 11 22.14 7.08 18.15
C SER A 11 20.91 7.80 17.61
N THR A 12 20.99 8.40 16.42
CA THR A 12 19.84 9.08 15.80
C THR A 12 18.69 8.11 15.50
N HIS A 13 19.01 6.90 15.02
CA HIS A 13 18.01 5.85 14.80
C HIS A 13 17.39 5.34 16.11
N LEU A 14 18.16 5.31 17.19
CA LEU A 14 17.64 4.96 18.52
C LEU A 14 16.65 6.01 19.02
N HIS A 15 16.98 7.31 18.90
CA HIS A 15 16.07 8.40 19.25
C HIS A 15 14.78 8.36 18.41
N LEU A 16 14.90 8.16 17.10
CA LEU A 16 13.75 8.04 16.22
C LEU A 16 12.85 6.86 16.61
N ALA A 17 13.42 5.70 16.93
CA ALA A 17 12.66 4.53 17.36
C ALA A 17 11.94 4.78 18.69
N ASP A 18 12.60 5.41 19.65
CA ASP A 18 12.01 5.78 20.94
C ASP A 18 10.85 6.76 20.77
N ASP A 19 11.01 7.79 19.94
CA ASP A 19 9.95 8.75 19.65
C ASP A 19 8.77 8.11 18.91
N CYS A 20 9.02 7.23 17.93
CA CYS A 20 7.96 6.42 17.31
C CYS A 20 7.18 5.63 18.36
N MET A 21 7.88 4.98 19.31
CA MET A 21 7.23 4.19 20.36
C MET A 21 6.45 5.04 21.36
N LYS A 22 6.91 6.25 21.68
CA LYS A 22 6.15 7.19 22.52
C LYS A 22 4.84 7.64 21.86
N HIS A 23 4.88 7.93 20.57
CA HIS A 23 3.68 8.28 19.80
C HIS A 23 2.74 7.10 19.62
N PHE A 24 3.29 5.91 19.39
CA PHE A 24 2.52 4.69 19.19
C PHE A 24 1.79 4.24 20.47
N LYS A 25 2.47 4.30 21.63
CA LYS A 25 1.89 3.91 22.93
C LYS A 25 0.76 4.87 23.32
N GLY A 26 -0.46 4.35 23.38
CA GLY A 26 -1.64 5.13 23.78
C GLY A 26 -2.82 4.91 22.84
N TYR A 27 -3.29 5.99 22.20
CA TYR A 27 -4.45 5.91 21.31
C TYR A 27 -4.11 5.31 19.94
N VAL A 28 -2.88 5.53 19.43
CA VAL A 28 -2.44 5.00 18.13
C VAL A 28 -2.44 3.47 18.13
N GLU A 29 -1.96 2.82 19.19
CA GLU A 29 -2.04 1.36 19.33
C GLU A 29 -3.48 0.83 19.22
N LYS A 30 -4.45 1.50 19.87
CA LYS A 30 -5.88 1.14 19.80
C LYS A 30 -6.44 1.38 18.40
N LEU A 31 -6.06 2.50 17.78
CA LEU A 31 -6.45 2.88 16.44
C LEU A 31 -5.98 1.83 15.43
N CYS A 32 -4.71 1.42 15.48
CA CYS A 32 -4.16 0.36 14.64
C CYS A 32 -4.97 -0.94 14.74
N GLY A 33 -5.44 -1.32 15.93
CA GLY A 33 -6.28 -2.50 16.09
C GLY A 33 -7.58 -2.39 15.27
N VAL A 34 -8.26 -1.26 15.37
CA VAL A 34 -9.49 -0.98 14.61
C VAL A 34 -9.23 -0.89 13.11
N GLU A 35 -8.13 -0.24 12.70
CA GLU A 35 -7.75 -0.14 11.29
C GLU A 35 -7.44 -1.50 10.67
N GLN A 36 -6.71 -2.37 11.39
CA GLN A 36 -6.42 -3.72 10.93
C GLN A 36 -7.70 -4.52 10.76
N ASP A 37 -8.58 -4.51 11.76
CA ASP A 37 -9.87 -5.18 11.71
C ASP A 37 -10.69 -4.70 10.48
N LEU A 38 -10.81 -3.39 10.28
CA LEU A 38 -11.54 -2.81 9.15
C LEU A 38 -10.91 -3.13 7.79
N ALA A 39 -9.59 -3.03 7.66
CA ALA A 39 -8.89 -3.31 6.41
C ALA A 39 -8.92 -4.80 6.06
N MET A 40 -8.79 -5.68 7.05
CA MET A 40 -8.79 -7.13 6.88
C MET A 40 -10.19 -7.68 6.67
N GLY A 41 -11.22 -7.06 7.27
CA GLY A 41 -12.59 -7.56 7.33
C GLY A 41 -12.79 -8.69 8.34
N SER A 42 -11.77 -8.97 9.15
CA SER A 42 -11.72 -10.01 10.18
C SER A 42 -10.87 -9.53 11.36
N ASP A 43 -11.14 -10.07 12.54
CA ASP A 43 -10.29 -9.82 13.72
C ASP A 43 -8.93 -10.56 13.62
N ALA A 44 -8.09 -10.38 14.65
CA ALA A 44 -6.78 -11.01 14.76
C ALA A 44 -6.83 -12.56 14.78
N GLU A 45 -7.98 -13.14 15.11
CA GLU A 45 -8.23 -14.57 15.10
C GLU A 45 -8.81 -15.07 13.77
N GLY A 46 -8.98 -14.19 12.78
CA GLY A 46 -9.50 -14.49 11.44
C GLY A 46 -11.03 -14.58 11.38
N LYS A 47 -11.74 -14.21 12.45
CA LYS A 47 -13.20 -14.24 12.47
C LYS A 47 -13.74 -12.98 11.78
N LYS A 48 -14.59 -13.20 10.78
CA LYS A 48 -15.22 -12.11 10.02
C LYS A 48 -15.96 -11.14 10.93
N ILE A 49 -15.76 -9.85 10.67
CA ILE A 49 -16.45 -8.77 11.38
C ILE A 49 -17.88 -8.72 10.88
N LYS A 50 -18.82 -9.14 11.73
CA LYS A 50 -20.26 -9.12 11.41
C LYS A 50 -20.90 -7.75 11.63
N ASP A 51 -20.38 -6.99 12.59
CA ASP A 51 -20.93 -5.71 12.98
C ASP A 51 -19.81 -4.69 13.14
N ALA A 52 -19.43 -4.08 12.01
CA ALA A 52 -18.41 -3.05 11.97
C ALA A 52 -18.85 -1.77 12.70
N MET A 53 -20.13 -1.63 13.06
CA MET A 53 -20.58 -0.50 13.89
C MET A 53 -20.01 -0.56 15.32
N LYS A 54 -19.61 -1.74 15.79
CA LYS A 54 -18.94 -1.90 17.10
C LYS A 54 -17.56 -1.22 17.16
N LEU A 55 -17.02 -0.83 16.01
CA LEU A 55 -15.74 -0.14 15.88
C LEU A 55 -15.91 1.40 15.88
N ILE A 56 -17.16 1.90 15.88
CA ILE A 56 -17.52 3.33 15.97
C ILE A 56 -17.09 4.03 17.28
N PRO A 57 -16.96 3.39 18.47
CA PRO A 57 -16.60 4.13 19.68
C PRO A 57 -15.35 5.00 19.54
N VAL A 58 -14.40 4.63 18.66
CA VAL A 58 -13.22 5.45 18.31
C VAL A 58 -13.61 6.78 17.65
N LEU A 59 -14.67 6.82 16.84
CA LEU A 59 -15.18 8.05 16.22
C LEU A 59 -15.77 9.02 17.25
N LEU A 60 -16.33 8.51 18.34
CA LEU A 60 -16.93 9.31 19.41
C LEU A 60 -15.89 9.86 20.40
N ASP A 61 -14.68 9.30 20.42
CA ASP A 61 -13.63 9.71 21.36
C ASP A 61 -13.10 11.11 21.01
N ALA A 62 -13.22 12.05 21.94
CA ALA A 62 -12.73 13.42 21.75
C ALA A 62 -11.20 13.52 21.79
N ALA A 63 -10.51 12.50 22.32
CA ALA A 63 -9.05 12.45 22.35
C ALA A 63 -8.43 12.09 20.98
N VAL A 64 -9.23 11.55 20.06
CA VAL A 64 -8.75 11.15 18.72
C VAL A 64 -8.80 12.36 17.78
N PRO A 65 -7.69 12.70 17.08
CA PRO A 65 -7.64 13.78 16.11
C PRO A 65 -8.65 13.61 14.95
N PRO A 66 -9.13 14.70 14.33
CA PRO A 66 -10.09 14.63 13.22
C PRO A 66 -9.63 13.78 12.03
N TYR A 67 -8.35 13.88 11.63
CA TYR A 67 -7.82 13.11 10.50
C TYR A 67 -7.84 11.60 10.76
N ASP A 68 -7.50 11.15 11.97
CA ASP A 68 -7.54 9.73 12.33
C ASP A 68 -8.97 9.19 12.33
N LYS A 69 -9.95 10.00 12.75
CA LYS A 69 -11.38 9.65 12.63
C LYS A 69 -11.81 9.52 11.18
N ILE A 70 -11.36 10.42 10.32
CA ILE A 70 -11.65 10.38 8.88
C ILE A 70 -11.06 9.09 8.27
N TRP A 71 -9.84 8.71 8.64
CA TRP A 71 -9.22 7.47 8.18
C TRP A 71 -10.02 6.22 8.54
N VAL A 72 -10.40 6.08 9.81
CA VAL A 72 -11.26 4.96 10.26
C VAL A 72 -12.60 4.97 9.54
N LEU A 73 -13.19 6.14 9.34
CA LEU A 73 -14.45 6.28 8.62
C LEU A 73 -14.33 5.85 7.15
N LEU A 74 -13.27 6.24 6.45
CA LEU A 74 -13.01 5.83 5.07
C LEU A 74 -12.80 4.31 4.96
N LEU A 75 -12.02 3.72 5.87
CA LEU A 75 -11.84 2.26 5.91
C LEU A 75 -13.17 1.53 6.15
N TYR A 76 -14.00 2.05 7.04
CA TYR A 76 -15.33 1.50 7.28
C TYR A 76 -16.22 1.56 6.03
N ILE A 77 -16.26 2.70 5.34
CA ILE A 77 -17.03 2.88 4.11
C ILE A 77 -16.55 1.92 3.01
N LEU A 78 -15.23 1.77 2.86
CA LEU A 78 -14.61 0.84 1.90
C LEU A 78 -14.90 -0.62 2.25
N LEU A 79 -14.96 -0.97 3.55
CA LEU A 79 -15.34 -2.31 3.99
C LEU A 79 -16.80 -2.62 3.65
N GLN A 80 -17.71 -1.65 3.83
CA GLN A 80 -19.14 -1.80 3.50
C GLN A 80 -19.44 -1.70 2.00
N ASN A 81 -18.45 -1.35 1.17
CA ASN A 81 -18.63 -1.05 -0.25
C ASN A 81 -19.67 0.07 -0.47
N GLY A 82 -19.50 1.15 0.30
CA GLY A 82 -20.40 2.30 0.33
C GLY A 82 -21.46 2.24 1.42
N VAL A 83 -21.99 3.40 1.77
CA VAL A 83 -23.05 3.57 2.77
C VAL A 83 -24.18 4.44 2.22
N ARG A 84 -25.36 4.35 2.82
CA ARG A 84 -26.47 5.25 2.48
C ARG A 84 -26.15 6.67 2.95
N GLU A 85 -26.62 7.67 2.22
CA GLU A 85 -26.38 9.09 2.50
C GLU A 85 -26.80 9.50 3.92
N GLU A 86 -27.95 9.03 4.39
CA GLU A 86 -28.43 9.27 5.76
C GLU A 86 -27.49 8.71 6.83
N ASN A 87 -26.90 7.54 6.57
CA ASN A 87 -25.95 6.91 7.50
C ASN A 87 -24.60 7.66 7.47
N LEU A 88 -24.16 8.10 6.28
CA LEU A 88 -22.95 8.90 6.12
C LEU A 88 -23.05 10.22 6.90
N ALA A 89 -24.16 10.94 6.74
CA ALA A 89 -24.40 12.21 7.44
C ALA A 89 -24.34 12.03 8.98
N LYS A 90 -24.96 10.97 9.50
CA LYS A 90 -24.90 10.61 10.93
C LYS A 90 -23.49 10.30 11.39
N LEU A 91 -22.72 9.53 10.61
CA LEU A 91 -21.33 9.19 10.96
C LEU A 91 -20.44 10.43 11.01
N ILE A 92 -20.56 11.32 10.02
CA ILE A 92 -19.81 12.60 9.98
C ILE A 92 -20.17 13.48 11.17
N GLN A 93 -21.45 13.56 11.52
CA GLN A 93 -21.93 14.32 12.66
C GLN A 93 -21.41 13.76 13.98
N HIS A 94 -21.52 12.45 14.19
CA HIS A 94 -21.06 11.78 15.42
C HIS A 94 -19.54 11.84 15.59
N ALA A 95 -18.78 11.73 14.49
CA ALA A 95 -17.33 11.88 14.52
C ALA A 95 -16.85 13.33 14.75
N ASN A 96 -17.77 14.31 14.64
CA ASN A 96 -17.47 15.73 14.73
C ASN A 96 -16.45 16.21 13.66
N VAL A 97 -16.64 15.77 12.41
CA VAL A 97 -15.75 16.07 11.27
C VAL A 97 -16.49 16.73 10.10
N GLN A 98 -17.55 17.48 10.37
CA GLN A 98 -18.41 18.13 9.37
C GLN A 98 -17.61 19.03 8.42
N ALA A 99 -16.58 19.72 8.92
CA ALA A 99 -15.69 20.56 8.13
C ALA A 99 -14.93 19.80 7.03
N PHE A 100 -14.78 18.47 7.16
CA PHE A 100 -14.08 17.59 6.24
C PHE A 100 -15.04 16.72 5.41
N SER A 101 -16.34 17.05 5.35
CA SER A 101 -17.31 16.25 4.59
C SER A 101 -16.95 16.15 3.10
N SER A 102 -16.43 17.22 2.50
CA SER A 102 -15.97 17.22 1.10
C SER A 102 -14.81 16.25 0.89
N LEU A 103 -13.85 16.20 1.81
CA LEU A 103 -12.70 15.27 1.74
C LEU A 103 -13.17 13.81 1.66
N ILE A 104 -14.15 13.44 2.49
CA ILE A 104 -14.69 12.07 2.50
C ILE A 104 -15.38 11.73 1.18
N ARG A 105 -16.17 12.67 0.63
CA ARG A 105 -16.91 12.48 -0.63
C ARG A 105 -16.00 12.49 -1.85
N ASN A 106 -14.91 13.24 -1.81
CA ASN A 106 -13.95 13.32 -2.92
C ASN A 106 -13.29 11.97 -3.24
N LEU A 107 -13.38 10.97 -2.36
CA LEU A 107 -12.98 9.60 -2.67
C LEU A 107 -13.74 9.02 -3.88
N GLU A 108 -14.97 9.48 -4.15
CA GLU A 108 -15.73 9.11 -5.36
C GLU A 108 -15.07 9.60 -6.66
N GLN A 109 -14.26 10.66 -6.61
CA GLN A 109 -13.49 11.15 -7.76
C GLN A 109 -12.33 10.21 -8.12
N LEU A 110 -11.91 9.35 -7.19
CA LEU A 110 -10.90 8.30 -7.38
C LEU A 110 -11.54 6.92 -7.57
N GLU A 111 -12.79 6.90 -8.06
CA GLU A 111 -13.58 5.68 -8.31
C GLU A 111 -13.88 4.86 -7.05
N GLY A 112 -13.64 5.41 -5.85
CA GLY A 112 -14.03 4.78 -4.59
C GLY A 112 -15.54 4.89 -4.36
N THR A 113 -16.15 3.83 -3.85
CA THR A 113 -17.60 3.84 -3.55
C THR A 113 -17.84 4.40 -2.14
N VAL A 114 -18.32 5.64 -2.04
CA VAL A 114 -18.67 6.28 -0.75
C VAL A 114 -20.16 6.18 -0.48
N THR A 115 -20.97 6.69 -1.39
CA THR A 115 -22.43 6.62 -1.30
C THR A 115 -22.98 5.53 -2.19
N ASN A 116 -23.89 4.69 -1.68
CA ASN A 116 -24.56 3.68 -2.47
C ASN A 116 -26.08 3.91 -2.45
N PRO A 117 -26.71 4.26 -3.59
CA PRO A 117 -28.16 4.44 -3.69
C PRO A 117 -28.96 3.13 -3.73
N GLY A 118 -28.33 1.97 -3.56
CA GLY A 118 -28.97 0.65 -3.59
C GLY A 118 -28.64 -0.19 -4.84
N GLY A 119 -27.62 0.20 -5.60
CA GLY A 119 -27.10 -0.57 -6.74
C GLY A 119 -25.79 -1.28 -6.37
N SER A 120 -25.62 -2.52 -6.81
CA SER A 120 -24.31 -3.19 -6.79
C SER A 120 -23.38 -2.47 -7.76
N GLY A 121 -22.77 -1.36 -7.32
CA GLY A 121 -21.68 -0.72 -8.02
C GLY A 121 -20.58 -1.77 -8.18
N THR A 122 -20.22 -2.06 -9.43
CA THR A 122 -19.18 -3.04 -9.77
C THR A 122 -17.82 -2.40 -9.47
N SER A 123 -17.53 -2.16 -8.19
CA SER A 123 -16.19 -1.77 -7.75
C SER A 123 -15.28 -2.95 -8.10
N ILE A 124 -14.35 -2.74 -9.03
CA ILE A 124 -13.26 -3.67 -9.32
C ILE A 124 -12.31 -3.61 -8.12
N ARG A 125 -12.73 -4.21 -7.01
CA ARG A 125 -11.89 -4.38 -5.85
C ARG A 125 -10.98 -5.56 -6.16
N LEU A 126 -9.71 -5.26 -6.42
CA LEU A 126 -8.68 -6.29 -6.51
C LEU A 126 -8.72 -7.12 -5.22
N GLU A 127 -8.94 -8.43 -5.37
CA GLU A 127 -9.00 -9.34 -4.23
C GLU A 127 -7.58 -9.54 -3.68
N ARG A 128 -7.46 -9.36 -2.38
CA ARG A 128 -6.23 -9.62 -1.64
C ARG A 128 -6.12 -11.12 -1.36
N TRP A 129 -4.93 -11.68 -1.55
CA TRP A 129 -4.63 -13.06 -1.18
C TRP A 129 -4.59 -13.23 0.33
N GLU A 130 -5.09 -14.38 0.79
CA GLU A 130 -4.96 -14.80 2.18
C GLU A 130 -3.52 -15.25 2.44
N ARG A 131 -2.81 -14.51 3.28
CA ARG A 131 -1.46 -14.87 3.72
C ARG A 131 -1.51 -15.60 5.05
N ARG A 132 -0.84 -16.76 5.14
CA ARG A 132 -0.74 -17.59 6.36
C ARG A 132 0.56 -17.38 7.14
N GLU A 133 1.32 -16.35 6.81
CA GLU A 133 2.59 -16.06 7.47
C GLU A 133 2.35 -15.45 8.86
N PRO A 134 3.13 -15.84 9.88
CA PRO A 134 3.03 -15.22 11.20
C PRO A 134 3.46 -13.76 11.10
N THR A 135 2.53 -12.85 11.39
CA THR A 135 2.76 -11.41 11.39
C THR A 135 2.44 -10.83 12.76
N TYR A 136 2.92 -9.61 13.03
CA TYR A 136 2.55 -8.90 14.25
C TYR A 136 1.05 -8.59 14.24
N ARG A 137 0.42 -8.64 15.42
CA ARG A 137 -1.03 -8.43 15.59
C ARG A 137 -1.57 -7.13 14.97
N LEU A 138 -0.73 -6.10 14.91
CA LEU A 138 -1.10 -4.77 14.39
C LEU A 138 -0.56 -4.53 12.98
N SER A 139 -0.16 -5.58 12.26
CA SER A 139 0.49 -5.49 10.95
C SER A 139 0.16 -6.68 10.05
N HIS A 140 -1.09 -7.14 10.07
CA HIS A 140 -1.57 -8.23 9.20
C HIS A 140 -1.82 -7.76 7.76
N TRP A 141 -2.23 -6.49 7.60
CA TRP A 141 -2.52 -5.94 6.29
C TRP A 141 -1.30 -5.95 5.38
N THR A 142 -1.47 -6.55 4.21
CA THR A 142 -0.48 -6.53 3.14
C THR A 142 -1.03 -5.76 1.94
N PRO A 143 -0.27 -4.80 1.37
CA PRO A 143 -0.73 -4.05 0.21
C PRO A 143 -0.98 -4.97 -0.99
N ILE A 144 -2.13 -4.79 -1.67
CA ILE A 144 -2.53 -5.56 -2.86
C ILE A 144 -1.45 -5.57 -3.95
N ILE A 145 -0.68 -4.49 -4.09
CA ILE A 145 0.41 -4.44 -5.07
C ILE A 145 1.45 -5.54 -4.83
N LYS A 146 1.67 -5.98 -3.59
CA LYS A 146 2.62 -7.06 -3.30
C LYS A 146 2.18 -8.35 -4.00
N ASP A 147 0.91 -8.71 -3.86
CA ASP A 147 0.28 -9.89 -4.49
C ASP A 147 0.48 -9.82 -6.00
N MET A 148 0.21 -8.64 -6.59
CA MET A 148 0.40 -8.43 -8.03
C MET A 148 1.87 -8.53 -8.47
N LEU A 149 2.81 -8.03 -7.68
CA LEU A 149 4.23 -8.10 -7.99
C LEU A 149 4.75 -9.54 -7.92
N GLU A 150 4.32 -10.30 -6.92
CA GLU A 150 4.61 -11.73 -6.77
C GLU A 150 4.06 -12.51 -7.98
N ASP A 151 2.80 -12.28 -8.34
CA ASP A 151 2.14 -12.88 -9.50
C ASP A 151 2.89 -12.59 -10.82
N VAL A 152 3.25 -11.33 -11.08
CA VAL A 152 3.96 -10.94 -12.30
C VAL A 152 5.34 -11.60 -12.40
N VAL A 153 6.03 -11.74 -11.26
CA VAL A 153 7.37 -12.35 -11.20
C VAL A 153 7.31 -13.87 -11.42
N GLU A 154 6.29 -14.54 -10.89
CA GLU A 154 6.15 -16.00 -10.93
C GLU A 154 5.45 -16.52 -12.19
N HIS A 155 4.41 -15.82 -12.64
CA HIS A 155 3.48 -16.27 -13.67
C HIS A 155 3.45 -15.35 -14.90
N GLY A 156 4.09 -14.19 -14.81
CA GLY A 156 4.00 -13.16 -15.84
C GLY A 156 2.72 -12.34 -15.74
N LEU A 157 2.60 -11.34 -16.61
CA LEU A 157 1.49 -10.38 -16.55
C LEU A 157 0.17 -11.01 -17.01
N HIS A 158 -0.85 -11.01 -16.15
CA HIS A 158 -2.21 -11.39 -16.52
C HIS A 158 -2.84 -10.43 -17.54
N GLN A 159 -2.76 -10.79 -18.83
CA GLN A 159 -3.16 -9.94 -19.96
C GLN A 159 -4.63 -9.49 -19.96
N LYS A 160 -5.53 -10.23 -19.31
CA LYS A 160 -6.96 -9.86 -19.21
C LYS A 160 -7.17 -8.65 -18.29
N LEU A 161 -6.44 -8.58 -17.19
CA LEU A 161 -6.51 -7.48 -16.23
C LEU A 161 -5.51 -6.37 -16.57
N TRP A 162 -4.36 -6.75 -17.13
CA TRP A 162 -3.23 -5.88 -17.42
C TRP A 162 -2.76 -6.11 -18.87
N PRO A 163 -3.49 -5.59 -19.87
CA PRO A 163 -3.13 -5.79 -21.26
C PRO A 163 -1.85 -5.04 -21.65
N PHE A 164 -1.12 -5.58 -22.61
CA PHE A 164 -0.03 -4.85 -23.25
C PHE A 164 -0.59 -3.78 -24.19
N VAL A 165 0.04 -2.60 -24.20
CA VAL A 165 -0.24 -1.56 -25.22
C VAL A 165 0.27 -2.01 -26.59
N SER A 166 1.35 -2.79 -26.61
CA SER A 166 1.90 -3.42 -27.80
C SER A 166 2.49 -4.75 -27.41
N ASP A 167 2.12 -5.80 -28.13
CA ASP A 167 2.61 -7.14 -27.82
C ASP A 167 4.13 -7.19 -27.92
N PRO A 168 4.81 -7.87 -26.99
CA PRO A 168 6.23 -8.13 -27.12
C PRO A 168 6.47 -8.85 -28.45
N ALA A 169 7.51 -8.44 -29.20
CA ALA A 169 7.93 -9.21 -30.36
C ALA A 169 8.17 -10.67 -29.92
N PRO A 170 7.73 -11.67 -30.70
CA PRO A 170 7.87 -13.06 -30.32
C PRO A 170 9.34 -13.33 -30.03
N THR A 171 9.64 -13.65 -28.78
CA THR A 171 10.97 -14.04 -28.36
C THR A 171 11.26 -15.39 -29.01
N SER A 172 12.00 -15.38 -30.12
CA SER A 172 12.64 -16.60 -30.59
C SER A 172 13.52 -17.10 -29.45
N SER A 173 13.13 -18.20 -28.83
CA SER A 173 14.04 -18.95 -27.98
C SER A 173 15.32 -19.22 -28.77
N SER A 174 16.47 -18.97 -28.13
CA SER A 174 17.84 -19.17 -28.64
C SER A 174 18.25 -18.35 -29.88
N GLN A 175 18.83 -17.17 -29.64
CA GLN A 175 20.19 -16.78 -30.05
C GLN A 175 20.37 -15.28 -29.81
N THR A 176 21.37 -14.92 -29.02
CA THR A 176 21.93 -13.57 -28.96
C THR A 176 22.38 -13.16 -30.37
N THR A 177 21.52 -12.48 -31.11
CA THR A 177 21.89 -11.81 -32.36
C THR A 177 22.64 -10.54 -32.01
N VAL A 178 23.96 -10.65 -31.95
CA VAL A 178 24.86 -9.49 -31.86
C VAL A 178 24.73 -8.72 -33.17
N SER A 179 24.02 -7.60 -33.16
CA SER A 179 24.00 -6.67 -34.29
C SER A 179 25.40 -6.06 -34.45
N ALA A 180 26.10 -6.46 -35.51
CA ALA A 180 27.45 -6.01 -35.85
C ALA A 180 27.49 -4.58 -36.44
N ARG A 181 26.49 -3.72 -36.21
CA ARG A 181 26.36 -2.43 -36.90
C ARG A 181 26.17 -1.18 -36.04
N PHE A 182 26.37 -1.25 -34.72
CA PHE A 182 26.51 -0.01 -33.92
C PHE A 182 27.81 -0.03 -33.11
N GLY A 183 28.72 0.86 -33.50
CA GLY A 183 30.08 0.94 -33.00
C GLY A 183 30.15 1.21 -31.50
N HIS A 184 30.91 0.36 -30.80
CA HIS A 184 32.11 0.72 -30.04
C HIS A 184 32.13 2.04 -29.21
N TRP A 185 31.01 2.47 -28.63
CA TRP A 185 30.97 3.63 -27.72
C TRP A 185 31.02 3.27 -26.22
N HIS A 186 30.94 1.98 -25.86
CA HIS A 186 30.85 1.52 -24.46
C HIS A 186 32.15 0.98 -23.84
N LYS A 187 33.31 1.13 -24.50
CA LYS A 187 34.60 0.86 -23.85
C LYS A 187 35.09 2.11 -23.12
N ASN A 188 34.40 2.46 -22.03
CA ASN A 188 34.91 3.19 -20.86
C ASN A 188 33.72 3.59 -19.95
N LYS A 189 33.10 2.59 -19.31
CA LYS A 189 32.47 2.81 -18.00
C LYS A 189 33.05 1.77 -17.04
N VAL A 190 33.97 2.24 -16.22
CA VAL A 190 34.45 1.55 -15.03
C VAL A 190 33.23 1.32 -14.11
N GLY A 191 32.96 0.05 -13.78
CA GLY A 191 32.31 -0.35 -12.53
C GLY A 191 30.83 -0.01 -12.32
N ILE A 192 29.96 -0.18 -13.32
CA ILE A 192 28.54 -0.49 -13.01
C ILE A 192 28.39 -1.96 -13.31
N GLU A 193 28.24 -2.79 -12.28
CA GLU A 193 27.81 -4.18 -12.44
C GLU A 193 26.63 -4.20 -13.42
N ALA A 194 26.84 -4.81 -14.59
CA ALA A 194 25.78 -4.93 -15.57
C ALA A 194 24.72 -5.84 -14.96
N TRP A 195 23.65 -5.23 -14.44
CA TRP A 195 22.53 -5.95 -13.85
C TRP A 195 21.97 -6.91 -14.89
N SER A 196 22.05 -8.21 -14.61
CA SER A 196 21.63 -9.26 -15.54
C SER A 196 20.17 -9.69 -15.35
N GLY A 197 19.49 -9.16 -14.32
CA GLY A 197 18.10 -9.46 -14.00
C GLY A 197 17.09 -8.63 -14.79
N SER A 198 15.86 -9.14 -14.89
CA SER A 198 14.72 -8.42 -15.47
C SER A 198 14.31 -7.24 -14.57
N ARG A 199 13.69 -6.21 -15.16
CA ARG A 199 13.18 -5.06 -14.40
C ARG A 199 11.68 -4.96 -14.54
N LEU A 200 11.00 -4.79 -13.41
CA LEU A 200 9.57 -4.50 -13.34
C LEU A 200 9.39 -3.07 -12.85
N ILE A 201 8.91 -2.18 -13.74
CA ILE A 201 8.68 -0.77 -13.42
C ILE A 201 7.19 -0.57 -13.19
N VAL A 202 6.82 -0.07 -12.01
CA VAL A 202 5.44 0.22 -11.63
C VAL A 202 5.30 1.71 -11.32
N TYR A 203 4.38 2.37 -12.00
CA TYR A 203 4.07 3.78 -11.78
C TYR A 203 2.67 3.96 -11.20
N PHE A 204 2.58 4.55 -10.00
CA PHE A 204 1.30 4.91 -9.38
C PHE A 204 0.86 6.30 -9.79
N MET A 205 -0.37 6.44 -10.27
CA MET A 205 -1.01 7.75 -10.42
C MET A 205 -1.52 8.24 -9.06
N GLY A 206 -1.39 9.53 -8.77
CA GLY A 206 -1.94 10.13 -7.55
C GLY A 206 -1.16 9.88 -6.25
N GLY A 207 0.06 9.35 -6.33
CA GLY A 207 0.96 9.19 -5.19
C GLY A 207 1.21 7.72 -4.80
N VAL A 208 2.30 7.48 -4.07
CA VAL A 208 2.63 6.14 -3.55
C VAL A 208 2.87 6.15 -2.05
N ALA A 209 2.20 5.25 -1.34
CA ALA A 209 2.41 5.06 0.10
C ALA A 209 3.70 4.29 0.39
N MET A 210 4.34 4.59 1.52
CA MET A 210 5.59 3.92 1.94
C MET A 210 5.44 2.40 2.08
N SER A 211 4.26 1.89 2.44
CA SER A 211 3.98 0.44 2.49
C SER A 211 4.06 -0.24 1.12
N LYS A 212 3.66 0.45 0.04
CA LYS A 212 3.81 -0.04 -1.34
C LYS A 212 5.27 -0.03 -1.76
N MET A 213 6.01 1.03 -1.41
CA MET A 213 7.46 1.09 -1.65
C MET A 213 8.19 -0.08 -0.97
N ARG A 214 7.85 -0.37 0.31
CA ARG A 214 8.38 -1.53 1.04
C ARG A 214 8.13 -2.85 0.32
N ALA A 215 6.92 -3.04 -0.23
CA ALA A 215 6.57 -4.25 -0.97
C ALA A 215 7.51 -4.50 -2.18
N ALA A 216 7.91 -3.47 -2.92
CA ALA A 216 8.88 -3.64 -4.01
C ALA A 216 10.24 -4.17 -3.54
N TYR A 217 10.75 -3.65 -2.41
CA TYR A 217 12.00 -4.15 -1.84
C TYR A 217 11.86 -5.60 -1.35
N GLU A 218 10.74 -5.94 -0.71
CA GLU A 218 10.46 -7.30 -0.26
C GLU A 218 10.46 -8.30 -1.43
N VAL A 219 9.75 -7.99 -2.52
CA VAL A 219 9.68 -8.85 -3.70
C VAL A 219 11.03 -8.93 -4.42
N THR A 220 11.71 -7.80 -4.64
CA THR A 220 13.06 -7.79 -5.25
C THR A 220 14.01 -8.72 -4.51
N ARG A 221 14.03 -8.64 -3.18
CA ARG A 221 14.85 -9.51 -2.33
C ARG A 221 14.42 -10.98 -2.41
N ALA A 222 13.13 -11.26 -2.45
CA ALA A 222 12.60 -12.62 -2.57
C ALA A 222 12.99 -13.30 -3.89
N THR A 223 13.21 -12.53 -4.96
CA THR A 223 13.70 -13.08 -6.24
C THR A 223 15.20 -13.30 -6.32
N GLU A 224 15.95 -13.00 -5.24
CA GLU A 224 17.41 -13.11 -5.18
C GLU A 224 18.12 -12.33 -6.31
N GLY A 225 17.55 -11.19 -6.70
CA GLY A 225 18.11 -10.33 -7.75
C GLY A 225 17.80 -10.77 -9.19
N LYS A 226 16.95 -11.79 -9.40
CA LYS A 226 16.44 -12.12 -10.74
C LYS A 226 15.55 -11.02 -11.30
N TRP A 227 14.80 -10.34 -10.43
CA TRP A 227 13.94 -9.21 -10.77
C TRP A 227 14.26 -8.00 -9.91
N GLU A 228 14.42 -6.84 -10.53
CA GLU A 228 14.44 -5.53 -9.87
C GLU A 228 13.05 -4.91 -9.96
N VAL A 229 12.37 -4.73 -8.84
CA VAL A 229 11.08 -4.02 -8.81
C VAL A 229 11.32 -2.54 -8.49
N LEU A 230 10.98 -1.68 -9.45
CA LEU A 230 11.09 -0.23 -9.32
C LEU A 230 9.69 0.37 -9.22
N ILE A 231 9.34 0.92 -8.06
CA ILE A 231 8.09 1.64 -7.84
C ILE A 231 8.35 3.14 -7.88
N ASN A 232 7.54 3.87 -8.64
CA ASN A 232 7.55 5.33 -8.64
C ASN A 232 6.12 5.90 -8.68
N SER A 233 6.01 7.21 -8.46
CA SER A 233 4.77 7.96 -8.57
C SER A 233 5.06 9.45 -8.78
N SER A 234 4.01 10.25 -8.88
CA SER A 234 4.11 11.72 -8.88
C SER A 234 4.67 12.29 -7.56
N HIS A 235 4.35 11.68 -6.42
CA HIS A 235 4.82 12.08 -5.10
C HIS A 235 4.69 10.92 -4.09
N ILE A 236 5.32 11.04 -2.92
CA ILE A 236 5.21 10.08 -1.82
C ILE A 236 4.06 10.51 -0.91
N LEU A 237 3.21 9.55 -0.53
CA LEU A 237 2.05 9.78 0.31
C LEU A 237 2.36 9.46 1.78
N THR A 238 1.96 10.39 2.64
CA THR A 238 1.70 10.18 4.06
C THR A 238 0.18 10.11 4.29
N PRO A 239 -0.29 9.48 5.39
CA PRO A 239 -1.71 9.50 5.70
C PRO A 239 -2.29 10.90 6.00
N THR A 240 -1.48 11.89 6.37
CA THR A 240 -1.95 13.27 6.60
C THR A 240 -2.06 14.09 5.33
#